data_AF-A0A8T6MRI6-F1
#
_entry.id   AF-A0A8T6MRI6-F1
#
_cell.length_a   1.000
_cell.length_b   1.000
_cell.length_c   1.000
_cell.angle_alpha   90.00
_cell.angle_beta   90.00
_cell.angle_gamma   90.00
#
_symmetry.space_group_name_H-M   'P 1'
#
loop_
_entity.id
_entity.type
_entity.pdbx_description
1 polymer ?
#
loop_
_entity_poly.entity_id
_entity_poly.type
_entity_poly.pdbx_seq_one_letter_code
_entity_poly.pdbx_strand_id
1 'polypeptide(L)'
;MTVAIYLAHLNPLTNAHVEIINELKEEEKTVVMPVVFLDNGVEINSKSFPFSYEVRKKMLTAIFGDSIQVSSNYTFHAPFYRYFPPILSPYSWKLRAQILDGIGNDYYTYTGDKTEGLMLKVYRLNPRVGTRKAISASSVKDKLYDSANGKKTDWEKSVPEQVVKIIEENWDVVEKYANSEDLTTRVAGMKFPKAGVKTR
;
A
#
# COMPACT_ATOMS: atom_id res chain seq x y z
N MET A 1 1.70 24.34 7.02
CA MET A 1 2.52 23.26 6.46
C MET A 1 1.55 22.19 6.04
N THR A 2 1.42 21.97 4.74
CA THR A 2 0.47 21.00 4.20
C THR A 2 0.95 19.61 4.56
N VAL A 3 0.01 18.68 4.73
CA VAL A 3 0.30 17.26 4.92
C VAL A 3 0.04 16.52 3.61
N ALA A 4 1.08 15.93 3.04
CA ALA A 4 0.97 15.02 1.91
C ALA A 4 0.74 13.59 2.42
N ILE A 5 -0.42 13.02 2.14
CA ILE A 5 -0.77 11.65 2.52
C ILE A 5 -0.53 10.73 1.32
N TYR A 6 0.44 9.83 1.42
CA TYR A 6 0.67 8.81 0.40
C TYR A 6 0.03 7.48 0.79
N LEU A 7 -1.08 7.15 0.13
CA LEU A 7 -1.81 5.90 0.31
C LEU A 7 -1.31 4.88 -0.73
N ALA A 8 -0.73 3.77 -0.29
CA ALA A 8 -0.15 2.79 -1.23
C ALA A 8 -0.10 1.37 -0.63
N HIS A 9 -0.04 0.34 -1.48
CA HIS A 9 0.12 -1.04 -1.00
C HIS A 9 1.56 -1.37 -0.59
N LEU A 10 2.57 -0.80 -1.27
CA LEU A 10 4.00 -1.00 -0.99
C LEU A 10 4.43 -2.48 -0.91
N ASN A 11 3.99 -3.29 -1.88
CA ASN A 11 4.25 -4.73 -1.92
C ASN A 11 5.12 -5.11 -3.16
N PRO A 12 6.45 -4.91 -3.13
CA PRO A 12 7.27 -4.29 -2.05
C PRO A 12 7.40 -2.76 -2.19
N LEU A 13 8.23 -2.14 -1.33
CA LEU A 13 8.73 -0.76 -1.51
C LEU A 13 9.74 -0.72 -2.67
N THR A 14 9.46 0.05 -3.73
CA THR A 14 10.28 0.12 -4.95
C THR A 14 10.98 1.46 -5.08
N ASN A 15 11.95 1.56 -5.99
CA ASN A 15 12.60 2.83 -6.33
C ASN A 15 11.60 3.91 -6.78
N ALA A 16 10.52 3.52 -7.46
CA ALA A 16 9.45 4.45 -7.84
C ALA A 16 8.69 5.02 -6.63
N HIS A 17 8.43 4.21 -5.60
CA HIS A 17 7.84 4.72 -4.37
C HIS A 17 8.81 5.66 -3.65
N VAL A 18 10.11 5.35 -3.66
CA VAL A 18 11.13 6.17 -3.03
C VAL A 18 11.24 7.54 -3.68
N GLU A 19 11.23 7.58 -5.01
CA GLU A 19 11.20 8.82 -5.79
C GLU A 19 9.98 9.69 -5.43
N ILE A 20 8.78 9.10 -5.41
CA ILE A 20 7.54 9.80 -5.02
C ILE A 20 7.67 10.39 -3.61
N ILE A 21 8.12 9.59 -2.63
CA ILE A 21 8.22 10.04 -1.24
C ILE A 21 9.26 11.15 -1.09
N ASN A 22 10.36 11.08 -1.84
CA ASN A 22 11.37 12.15 -1.87
C ASN A 22 10.79 13.46 -2.45
N GLU A 23 10.03 13.40 -3.54
CA GLU A 23 9.36 14.59 -4.11
C GLU A 23 8.37 15.20 -3.10
N LEU A 24 7.58 14.38 -2.41
CA LEU A 24 6.58 14.88 -1.45
C LEU A 24 7.21 15.53 -0.22
N LYS A 25 8.32 14.98 0.30
CA LYS A 25 8.94 15.47 1.54
C LYS A 25 9.80 16.73 1.37
N GLU A 26 10.12 17.12 0.14
CA GLU A 26 10.87 18.35 -0.15
C GLU A 26 10.08 19.60 0.26
N GLU A 27 8.76 19.58 0.08
CA GLU A 27 7.89 20.74 0.31
C GLU A 27 6.92 20.53 1.48
N GLU A 28 6.59 19.29 1.82
CA GLU A 28 5.44 18.98 2.67
C GLU A 28 5.76 17.96 3.78
N LYS A 29 4.98 18.02 4.86
CA LYS A 29 4.99 16.93 5.85
C LYS A 29 4.40 15.68 5.21
N THR A 30 5.23 14.65 5.04
CA THR A 30 4.80 13.42 4.35
C THR A 30 4.38 12.33 5.34
N VAL A 31 3.16 11.83 5.16
CA VAL A 31 2.62 10.68 5.89
C VAL A 31 2.37 9.55 4.91
N VAL A 32 3.05 8.43 5.08
CA VAL A 32 2.88 7.24 4.25
C VAL A 32 1.99 6.24 4.98
N MET A 33 0.91 5.79 4.34
CA MET A 33 -0.02 4.82 4.91
C MET A 33 -0.10 3.57 4.04
N PRO A 34 0.69 2.53 4.36
CA PRO A 34 0.55 1.22 3.75
C PRO A 34 -0.86 0.67 3.97
N VAL A 35 -1.53 0.20 2.93
CA VAL A 35 -2.88 -0.40 3.07
C VAL A 35 -2.80 -1.66 3.94
N VAL A 36 -3.68 -1.79 4.92
CA VAL A 36 -3.79 -2.97 5.80
C VAL A 36 -5.19 -3.57 5.71
N PHE A 37 -5.27 -4.89 5.69
CA PHE A 37 -6.52 -5.64 5.67
C PHE A 37 -6.60 -6.50 6.91
N LEU A 38 -7.50 -6.21 7.86
CA LEU A 38 -7.64 -6.97 9.09
C LEU A 38 -8.90 -7.83 9.08
N ASP A 39 -8.81 -9.06 9.58
CA ASP A 39 -9.96 -9.86 10.03
C ASP A 39 -9.74 -10.29 11.48
N ASN A 40 -10.68 -9.95 12.36
CA ASN A 40 -10.57 -10.19 13.81
C ASN A 40 -9.23 -9.74 14.43
N GLY A 41 -8.69 -8.62 13.96
CA GLY A 41 -7.43 -8.06 14.46
C GLY A 41 -6.16 -8.66 13.84
N VAL A 42 -6.28 -9.66 12.96
CA VAL A 42 -5.15 -10.30 12.26
C VAL A 42 -5.05 -9.77 10.83
N GLU A 43 -3.84 -9.39 10.40
CA GLU A 43 -3.60 -8.95 9.02
C GLU A 43 -3.74 -10.12 8.04
N ILE A 44 -4.49 -9.88 6.97
CA ILE A 44 -4.68 -10.83 5.87
C ILE A 44 -3.72 -10.48 4.73
N ASN A 45 -2.64 -11.24 4.63
CA ASN A 45 -1.72 -11.20 3.49
C ASN A 45 -2.15 -12.17 2.38
N SER A 46 -1.83 -11.84 1.14
CA SER A 46 -2.19 -12.62 -0.05
C SER A 46 -1.09 -12.55 -1.11
N LYS A 47 -1.20 -13.33 -2.20
CA LYS A 47 -0.28 -13.22 -3.34
C LYS A 47 -0.23 -11.81 -3.96
N SER A 48 -1.29 -11.03 -3.83
CA SER A 48 -1.29 -9.63 -4.25
C SER A 48 -0.63 -8.69 -3.22
N PHE A 49 -0.62 -9.05 -1.94
CA PHE A 49 -0.09 -8.27 -0.83
C PHE A 49 0.74 -9.15 0.14
N PRO A 50 1.89 -9.68 -0.30
CA PRO A 50 2.62 -10.72 0.43
C PRO A 50 3.21 -10.22 1.75
N PHE A 51 3.67 -8.97 1.82
CA PHE A 51 4.38 -8.44 2.98
C PHE A 51 3.41 -7.79 3.98
N SER A 52 3.59 -8.09 5.26
CA SER A 52 2.82 -7.50 6.36
C SER A 52 3.07 -5.99 6.49
N TYR A 53 2.23 -5.30 7.25
CA TYR A 53 2.43 -3.89 7.60
C TYR A 53 3.79 -3.67 8.25
N GLU A 54 4.18 -4.53 9.20
CA GLU A 54 5.46 -4.38 9.91
C GLU A 54 6.66 -4.52 8.99
N VAL A 55 6.64 -5.48 8.05
CA VAL A 55 7.73 -5.62 7.06
C VAL A 55 7.79 -4.38 6.16
N ARG A 56 6.64 -3.91 5.65
CA ARG A 56 6.58 -2.71 4.80
C ARG A 56 6.98 -1.44 5.55
N LYS A 57 6.64 -1.33 6.83
CA LYS A 57 7.09 -0.27 7.73
C LYS A 57 8.60 -0.32 7.92
N LYS A 58 9.17 -1.50 8.17
CA LYS A 58 10.64 -1.70 8.25
C LYS A 58 11.33 -1.23 6.97
N MET A 59 10.77 -1.56 5.79
CA MET A 59 11.28 -1.07 4.49
C MET A 59 11.28 0.46 4.41
N LEU A 60 10.19 1.11 4.82
CA LEU A 60 10.09 2.58 4.82
C LEU A 60 11.09 3.21 5.81
N THR A 61 11.13 2.73 7.05
CA THR A 61 12.02 3.27 8.09
C THR A 61 13.49 3.05 7.74
N ALA A 62 13.86 1.96 7.07
CA ALA A 62 15.23 1.72 6.63
C ALA A 62 15.74 2.74 5.59
N ILE A 63 14.83 3.36 4.83
CA ILE A 63 15.18 4.37 3.81
C ILE A 63 15.04 5.79 4.33
N PHE A 64 13.95 6.06 5.06
CA PHE A 64 13.56 7.43 5.41
C PHE A 64 13.80 7.78 6.87
N GLY A 65 14.03 6.80 7.76
CA GLY A 65 14.12 7.04 9.19
C GLY A 65 12.92 7.85 9.69
N ASP A 66 13.21 8.95 10.39
CA ASP A 66 12.21 9.89 10.91
C ASP A 66 11.83 11.01 9.92
N SER A 67 12.33 10.97 8.68
CA SER A 67 12.01 12.00 7.68
C SER A 67 10.57 11.92 7.15
N ILE A 68 9.85 10.85 7.47
CA ILE A 68 8.44 10.66 7.13
C ILE A 68 7.71 10.07 8.34
N GLN A 69 6.40 10.27 8.39
CA GLN A 69 5.54 9.55 9.32
C GLN A 69 4.96 8.32 8.64
N VAL A 70 5.10 7.13 9.23
CA VAL A 70 4.44 5.91 8.75
C VAL A 70 3.27 5.58 9.66
N SER A 71 2.08 5.40 9.08
CA SER A 71 0.84 5.15 9.85
C SER A 71 0.06 3.96 9.32
N SER A 72 -0.57 3.19 10.22
CA SER A 72 -1.51 2.11 9.88
C SER A 72 -2.94 2.62 9.68
N ASN A 73 -3.17 3.94 9.68
CA ASN A 73 -4.51 4.52 9.59
C ASN A 73 -5.26 4.21 8.29
N TYR A 74 -4.59 3.69 7.26
CA TYR A 74 -5.27 3.14 6.08
C TYR A 74 -5.56 1.63 6.24
N THR A 75 -6.31 1.28 7.28
CA THR A 75 -6.71 -0.08 7.61
C THR A 75 -8.17 -0.34 7.29
N PHE A 76 -8.44 -1.40 6.54
CA PHE A 76 -9.77 -1.96 6.34
C PHE A 76 -10.01 -3.11 7.33
N HIS A 77 -11.09 -3.01 8.10
CA HIS A 77 -11.58 -4.10 8.94
C HIS A 77 -12.64 -4.92 8.22
N ALA A 78 -12.49 -6.25 8.21
CA ALA A 78 -13.47 -7.16 7.67
C ALA A 78 -14.82 -7.02 8.41
N PRO A 79 -15.94 -7.21 7.70
CA PRO A 79 -16.01 -7.60 6.30
C PRO A 79 -15.91 -6.42 5.32
N PHE A 80 -15.08 -6.55 4.28
CA PHE A 80 -14.70 -5.45 3.39
C PHE A 80 -15.82 -4.95 2.47
N TYR A 81 -16.88 -5.72 2.25
CA TYR A 81 -18.05 -5.23 1.49
C TYR A 81 -18.70 -4.02 2.18
N ARG A 82 -18.51 -3.87 3.50
CA ARG A 82 -19.09 -2.76 4.26
C ARG A 82 -18.62 -1.40 3.77
N TYR A 83 -17.48 -1.28 3.10
CA TYR A 83 -16.99 0.01 2.58
C TYR A 83 -17.58 0.38 1.21
N PHE A 84 -18.57 -0.37 0.72
CA PHE A 84 -19.16 -0.17 -0.60
C PHE A 84 -20.69 -0.02 -0.55
N PRO A 85 -21.27 0.92 -1.32
CA PRO A 85 -20.58 1.96 -2.10
C PRO A 85 -20.04 3.09 -1.17
N PRO A 86 -18.87 3.68 -1.50
CA PRO A 86 -18.12 4.58 -0.61
C PRO A 86 -18.87 5.79 -0.03
N ILE A 87 -19.79 6.39 -0.78
CA ILE A 87 -20.47 7.62 -0.32
C ILE A 87 -21.62 7.28 0.65
N LEU A 88 -22.24 6.11 0.48
CA LEU A 88 -23.44 5.72 1.22
C LEU A 88 -23.11 4.93 2.49
N SER A 89 -21.94 4.31 2.54
CA SER A 89 -21.59 3.49 3.69
C SER A 89 -21.05 4.30 4.87
N PRO A 90 -21.58 4.13 6.09
CA PRO A 90 -20.98 4.72 7.29
C PRO A 90 -19.56 4.18 7.56
N TYR A 91 -19.23 2.96 7.11
CA TYR A 91 -17.89 2.40 7.26
C TYR A 91 -16.87 3.12 6.38
N SER A 92 -17.28 3.62 5.22
CA SER A 92 -16.44 4.43 4.34
C SER A 92 -16.12 5.79 4.95
N TRP A 93 -17.10 6.40 5.64
CA TRP A 93 -16.88 7.61 6.43
C TRP A 93 -15.99 7.36 7.65
N LYS A 94 -16.14 6.20 8.31
CA LYS A 94 -15.25 5.78 9.39
C LYS A 94 -13.82 5.58 8.90
N LEU A 95 -13.63 4.93 7.75
CA LEU A 95 -12.31 4.78 7.12
C LEU A 95 -11.69 6.14 6.79
N ARG A 96 -12.48 7.06 6.23
CA ARG A 96 -12.03 8.43 5.96
C ARG A 96 -11.60 9.13 7.25
N ALA A 97 -12.41 9.06 8.31
CA ALA A 97 -12.08 9.66 9.60
C ALA A 97 -10.80 9.06 10.19
N GLN A 98 -10.61 7.73 10.05
CA GLN A 98 -9.40 7.04 10.46
C GLN A 98 -8.17 7.50 9.69
N ILE A 99 -8.23 7.61 8.36
CA ILE A 99 -7.14 8.13 7.52
C ILE A 99 -6.75 9.55 7.93
N LEU A 100 -7.73 10.37 8.32
CA LEU A 100 -7.49 11.76 8.72
C LEU A 100 -7.21 11.95 10.21
N ASP A 101 -7.21 10.87 10.99
CA ASP A 101 -6.92 10.94 12.41
C ASP A 101 -5.46 11.36 12.63
N GLY A 102 -5.26 12.41 13.44
CA GLY A 102 -3.97 13.05 13.65
C GLY A 102 -3.44 13.85 12.45
N ILE A 103 -4.23 14.02 11.37
CA ILE A 103 -3.88 14.86 10.22
C ILE A 103 -4.50 16.25 10.42
N GLY A 104 -3.71 17.30 10.15
CA GLY A 104 -4.20 18.67 10.18
C GLY A 104 -5.25 18.96 9.11
N ASN A 105 -5.91 20.11 9.19
CA ASN A 105 -6.94 20.51 8.22
C ASN A 105 -6.38 20.79 6.82
N ASP A 106 -5.08 21.06 6.71
CA ASP A 106 -4.39 21.36 5.46
C ASP A 106 -3.67 20.11 4.94
N TYR A 107 -4.36 19.33 4.10
CA TYR A 107 -3.85 18.06 3.58
C TYR A 107 -4.32 17.77 2.14
N TYR A 108 -3.56 16.90 1.46
CA TYR A 108 -3.98 16.24 0.23
C TYR A 108 -3.53 14.78 0.21
N THR A 109 -4.19 13.94 -0.59
CA THR A 109 -3.71 12.58 -0.87
C THR A 109 -2.92 12.56 -2.18
N TYR A 110 -1.84 11.80 -2.24
CA TYR A 110 -1.08 11.60 -3.48
C TYR A 110 -1.39 10.23 -4.09
N THR A 111 -1.60 10.18 -5.40
CA THR A 111 -1.65 8.93 -6.17
C THR A 111 -1.07 9.14 -7.56
N GLY A 112 -0.40 8.11 -8.10
CA GLY A 112 0.04 8.08 -9.49
C GLY A 112 -0.99 7.46 -10.45
N ASP A 113 -2.16 7.04 -9.94
CA ASP A 113 -3.20 6.36 -10.71
C ASP A 113 -4.47 7.22 -10.80
N LYS A 114 -4.94 7.46 -12.04
CA LYS A 114 -6.13 8.29 -12.29
C LYS A 114 -7.42 7.68 -11.73
N THR A 115 -7.53 6.35 -11.74
CA THR A 115 -8.72 5.63 -11.25
C THR A 115 -8.76 5.67 -9.73
N GLU A 116 -7.61 5.45 -9.08
CA GLU A 116 -7.47 5.64 -7.64
C GLU A 116 -7.78 7.09 -7.25
N GLY A 117 -7.28 8.07 -8.02
CA GLY A 117 -7.60 9.49 -7.81
C GLY A 117 -9.11 9.78 -7.85
N LEU A 118 -9.85 9.17 -8.78
CA LEU A 118 -11.31 9.30 -8.80
C LEU A 118 -11.95 8.74 -7.52
N MET A 119 -11.50 7.56 -7.06
CA MET A 119 -12.00 6.95 -5.82
C MET A 119 -11.69 7.82 -4.60
N LEU A 120 -10.46 8.33 -4.47
CA LEU A 120 -10.07 9.22 -3.36
C LEU A 120 -10.91 10.50 -3.35
N LYS A 121 -11.26 11.03 -4.53
CA LYS A 121 -12.18 12.18 -4.64
C LYS A 121 -13.57 11.84 -4.13
N VAL A 122 -14.07 10.65 -4.45
CA VAL A 122 -15.35 10.11 -3.93
C VAL A 122 -15.33 10.02 -2.39
N TYR A 123 -14.19 9.64 -1.80
CA TYR A 123 -13.97 9.64 -0.34
C TYR A 123 -13.70 11.04 0.25
N ARG A 124 -13.73 12.12 -0.53
CA ARG A 124 -13.38 13.50 -0.10
C ARG A 124 -12.00 13.57 0.58
N LEU A 125 -11.00 12.94 -0.05
CA LEU A 125 -9.61 12.88 0.42
C LEU A 125 -8.66 13.81 -0.38
N ASN A 126 -9.18 14.73 -1.19
CA ASN A 126 -8.41 15.76 -1.91
C ASN A 126 -7.19 15.21 -2.69
N PRO A 127 -7.40 14.33 -3.69
CA PRO A 127 -6.29 13.70 -4.39
C PRO A 127 -5.57 14.66 -5.34
N ARG A 128 -4.24 14.66 -5.30
CA ARG A 128 -3.33 15.16 -6.32
C ARG A 128 -2.80 13.97 -7.13
N VAL A 129 -3.11 13.97 -8.43
CA VAL A 129 -2.69 12.91 -9.33
C VAL A 129 -1.35 13.28 -9.94
N GLY A 130 -0.30 12.56 -9.57
CA GLY A 130 1.04 12.73 -10.13
C GLY A 130 1.23 11.99 -11.45
N THR A 131 2.46 12.05 -11.98
CA THR A 131 2.85 11.25 -13.14
C THR A 131 3.12 9.81 -12.74
N ARG A 132 2.66 8.87 -13.57
CA ARG A 132 2.92 7.44 -13.35
C ARG A 132 4.40 7.16 -13.56
N LYS A 133 5.10 6.71 -12.51
CA LYS A 133 6.50 6.28 -12.58
C LYS A 133 6.64 4.98 -13.39
N ALA A 134 7.83 4.75 -13.94
CA ALA A 134 8.09 3.65 -14.89
C ALA A 134 7.99 2.25 -14.26
N ILE A 135 8.40 2.10 -12.99
CA ILE A 135 8.43 0.81 -12.30
C ILE A 135 7.14 0.62 -11.50
N SER A 136 6.42 -0.47 -11.76
CA SER A 136 5.26 -0.86 -10.97
C SER A 136 5.63 -1.85 -9.86
N ALA A 137 5.00 -1.73 -8.69
CA ALA A 137 5.19 -2.70 -7.61
C ALA A 137 4.82 -4.13 -8.04
N SER A 138 3.75 -4.26 -8.85
CA SER A 138 3.32 -5.55 -9.40
C SER A 138 4.43 -6.23 -10.22
N SER A 139 5.09 -5.49 -11.12
CA SER A 139 6.17 -6.06 -11.95
C SER A 139 7.38 -6.49 -11.11
N VAL A 140 7.71 -5.78 -10.04
CA VAL A 140 8.80 -6.17 -9.14
C VAL A 140 8.43 -7.43 -8.36
N LYS A 141 7.20 -7.50 -7.86
CA LYS A 141 6.66 -8.67 -7.17
C LYS A 141 6.62 -9.92 -8.06
N ASP A 142 6.26 -9.77 -9.33
CA ASP A 142 6.26 -10.90 -10.27
C ASP A 142 7.70 -11.41 -10.49
N LYS A 143 8.69 -10.51 -10.59
CA LYS A 143 10.12 -10.90 -10.64
C LYS A 143 10.60 -11.59 -9.36
N LEU A 144 10.10 -11.17 -8.18
CA LEU A 144 10.37 -11.82 -6.90
C LEU A 144 9.84 -13.26 -6.90
N TYR A 145 8.60 -13.47 -7.34
CA TYR A 145 8.02 -14.80 -7.42
C TYR A 145 8.70 -15.69 -8.46
N ASP A 146 9.09 -15.13 -9.60
CA ASP A 146 9.90 -15.84 -10.58
C ASP A 146 11.25 -16.26 -10.00
N SER A 147 11.88 -15.40 -9.19
CA SER A 147 13.13 -15.70 -8.49
C SER A 147 12.98 -16.81 -7.44
N ALA A 148 11.92 -16.77 -6.64
CA ALA A 148 11.58 -17.84 -5.69
C ALA A 148 11.31 -19.19 -6.39
N ASN A 149 10.87 -19.16 -7.66
CA ASN A 149 10.69 -20.35 -8.48
C ASN A 149 11.96 -20.76 -9.27
N GLY A 150 13.14 -20.24 -8.89
CA GLY A 150 14.43 -20.63 -9.45
C GLY A 150 14.82 -19.93 -10.76
N LYS A 151 14.04 -18.96 -11.24
CA LYS A 151 14.41 -18.16 -12.41
C LYS A 151 15.41 -17.07 -12.00
N LYS A 152 16.37 -16.79 -12.86
CA LYS A 152 17.24 -15.61 -12.67
C LYS A 152 16.46 -14.36 -13.07
N THR A 153 16.26 -13.44 -12.13
CA THR A 153 15.64 -12.13 -12.38
C THR A 153 16.54 -11.03 -11.83
N ASP A 154 16.16 -9.77 -12.06
CA ASP A 154 16.90 -8.57 -11.65
C ASP A 154 16.04 -7.66 -10.77
N TRP A 155 15.22 -8.26 -9.90
CA TRP A 155 14.27 -7.53 -9.04
C TRP A 155 14.99 -6.59 -8.08
N GLU A 156 16.21 -6.92 -7.66
CA GLU A 156 17.07 -6.17 -6.74
C GLU A 156 17.36 -4.78 -7.30
N LYS A 157 17.47 -4.63 -8.63
CA LYS A 157 17.69 -3.34 -9.29
C LYS A 157 16.49 -2.40 -9.19
N SER A 158 15.31 -2.94 -8.86
CA SER A 158 14.04 -2.20 -8.83
C SER A 158 13.67 -1.70 -7.43
N VAL A 159 14.47 -2.03 -6.43
CA VAL A 159 14.30 -1.64 -5.02
C VAL A 159 15.61 -1.08 -4.47
N PRO A 160 15.59 -0.30 -3.37
CA PRO A 160 16.82 0.14 -2.71
C PRO A 160 17.58 -1.03 -2.06
N GLU A 161 18.89 -0.90 -1.91
CA GLU A 161 19.75 -1.94 -1.32
C GLU A 161 19.30 -2.34 0.11
N GLN A 162 18.87 -1.38 0.92
CA GLN A 162 18.36 -1.66 2.26
C GLN A 162 17.08 -2.49 2.22
N VAL A 163 16.24 -2.29 1.19
CA VAL A 163 15.01 -3.07 0.98
C VAL A 163 15.33 -4.47 0.44
N VAL A 164 16.38 -4.63 -0.38
CA VAL A 164 16.87 -5.96 -0.80
C VAL A 164 17.13 -6.83 0.43
N LYS A 165 17.92 -6.32 1.38
CA LYS A 165 18.26 -7.05 2.62
C LYS A 165 17.03 -7.45 3.42
N ILE A 166 16.04 -6.56 3.55
CA ILE A 166 14.80 -6.86 4.26
C ILE A 166 13.98 -7.92 3.52
N ILE A 167 13.94 -7.90 2.18
CA ILE A 167 13.25 -8.92 1.41
C ILE A 167 13.94 -10.27 1.54
N GLU A 168 15.27 -10.32 1.49
CA GLU A 168 16.06 -11.54 1.69
C GLU A 168 15.87 -12.11 3.11
N GLU A 169 15.81 -11.27 4.14
CA GLU A 169 15.47 -11.68 5.52
C GLU A 169 14.05 -12.25 5.65
N ASN A 170 13.15 -11.91 4.73
CA ASN A 170 11.74 -12.36 4.71
C ASN A 170 11.45 -13.19 3.44
N TRP A 171 12.45 -13.92 2.95
CA TRP A 171 12.33 -14.67 1.70
C TRP A 171 11.30 -15.80 1.76
N ASP A 172 11.10 -16.37 2.94
CA ASP A 172 10.06 -17.37 3.24
C ASP A 172 8.65 -16.86 2.87
N VAL A 173 8.38 -15.57 3.06
CA VAL A 173 7.14 -14.90 2.65
C VAL A 173 7.01 -14.90 1.12
N VAL A 174 8.10 -14.61 0.41
CA VAL A 174 8.14 -14.61 -1.06
C VAL A 174 7.86 -16.02 -1.60
N GLU A 175 8.55 -17.03 -1.07
CA GLU A 175 8.39 -18.43 -1.47
C GLU A 175 6.96 -18.94 -1.22
N LYS A 176 6.41 -18.63 -0.04
CA LYS A 176 5.03 -18.97 0.33
C LYS A 176 4.02 -18.44 -0.67
N TYR A 177 4.12 -17.17 -1.05
CA TYR A 177 3.14 -16.52 -1.93
C TYR A 177 3.42 -16.71 -3.43
N ALA A 178 4.66 -17.01 -3.83
CA ALA A 178 4.98 -17.40 -5.20
C ALA A 178 4.19 -18.66 -5.59
N ASN A 179 4.09 -19.61 -4.67
CA ASN A 179 3.44 -20.91 -4.84
C ASN A 179 1.96 -20.95 -4.42
N SER A 180 1.40 -19.84 -3.93
CA SER A 180 -0.01 -19.79 -3.53
C SER A 180 -0.93 -19.42 -4.70
N GLU A 181 -2.22 -19.74 -4.56
CA GLU A 181 -3.28 -19.14 -5.39
C GLU A 181 -3.45 -17.65 -5.01
N ASP A 182 -3.80 -16.79 -5.99
CA ASP A 182 -4.18 -15.41 -5.69
C ASP A 182 -5.64 -15.35 -5.22
N LEU A 183 -5.82 -15.47 -3.90
CA LEU A 183 -7.12 -15.35 -3.24
C LEU A 183 -7.53 -13.88 -3.03
N THR A 184 -7.41 -13.05 -4.07
CA THR A 184 -7.97 -11.69 -4.08
C THR A 184 -9.15 -11.56 -5.03
N THR A 185 -9.99 -10.57 -4.78
CA THR A 185 -11.09 -10.17 -5.66
C THR A 185 -11.04 -8.67 -5.90
N ARG A 186 -11.67 -8.20 -6.98
CA ARG A 186 -11.79 -6.78 -7.28
C ARG A 186 -13.18 -6.28 -6.93
N VAL A 187 -13.25 -5.23 -6.12
CA VAL A 187 -14.50 -4.52 -5.78
C VAL A 187 -14.30 -3.05 -6.16
N ALA A 188 -15.13 -2.56 -7.08
CA ALA A 188 -15.03 -1.19 -7.63
C ALA A 188 -13.60 -0.81 -8.08
N GLY A 189 -12.92 -1.72 -8.78
CA GLY A 189 -11.55 -1.52 -9.28
C GLY A 189 -10.42 -1.80 -8.29
N MET A 190 -10.71 -1.80 -6.98
CA MET A 190 -9.74 -2.06 -5.91
C MET A 190 -9.61 -3.55 -5.60
N LYS A 191 -8.39 -4.03 -5.32
CA LYS A 191 -8.14 -5.44 -4.94
C LYS A 191 -8.27 -5.65 -3.43
N PHE A 192 -8.97 -6.71 -3.02
CA PHE A 192 -9.17 -7.11 -1.62
C PHE A 192 -8.90 -8.61 -1.41
N PRO A 193 -8.36 -9.03 -0.26
CA PRO A 193 -8.31 -10.46 0.10
C PRO A 193 -9.70 -11.07 0.24
N LYS A 194 -9.98 -12.18 -0.46
CA LYS A 194 -11.29 -12.87 -0.46
C LYS A 194 -11.73 -13.27 0.96
N ALA A 195 -10.81 -13.69 1.81
CA ALA A 195 -11.10 -14.11 3.19
C ALA A 195 -11.84 -13.04 4.02
N GLY A 196 -11.55 -11.76 3.80
CA GLY A 196 -12.25 -10.66 4.46
C GLY A 196 -13.44 -10.11 3.68
N VAL A 197 -13.68 -10.56 2.46
CA VAL A 197 -14.91 -10.28 1.69
C VAL A 197 -15.98 -11.29 2.12
N LYS A 198 -16.40 -11.24 3.39
CA LYS A 198 -17.51 -12.06 3.88
C LYS A 198 -18.77 -11.57 3.17
N THR A 199 -19.34 -12.35 2.26
CA THR A 199 -20.47 -11.91 1.43
C THR A 199 -21.67 -11.49 2.29
N ARG A 200 -22.51 -10.61 1.76
CA ARG A 200 -23.82 -10.29 2.35
C ARG A 200 -24.81 -11.41 2.06
#